data_AF-A0A2G2A9G8-F1
#
_entry.id   AF-A0A2G2A9G8-F1
#
_cell.length_a   1.000
_cell.length_b   1.000
_cell.length_c   1.000
_cell.angle_alpha   90.00
_cell.angle_beta   90.00
_cell.angle_gamma   90.00
#
_symmetry.space_group_name_H-M   'P 1'
#
loop_
_entity.id
_entity.type
_entity.pdbx_description
1 polymer ?
#
loop_
_entity_poly.entity_id
_entity_poly.type
_entity_poly.pdbx_seq_one_letter_code
_entity_poly.pdbx_strand_id
1 'polypeptide(L)'
;MKELLYLKDDQLKEFIEKIFISYRETFFDAKKILDKYSIGIAHHKVIHLLSIYEGITISKLLKKLKVTKQSLNRVLKDLIKLEAIKFKKDE
;
A
#
# COMPACT_ATOMS: atom_id res chain seq x y z
N MET A 1 38.56 8.26 -2.46
CA MET A 1 38.14 6.86 -2.67
C MET A 1 36.66 6.75 -2.34
N LYS A 2 35.90 5.89 -3.04
CA LYS A 2 34.51 5.57 -2.65
C LYS A 2 34.55 4.36 -1.72
N GLU A 3 33.86 4.45 -0.59
CA GLU A 3 33.65 3.32 0.29
C GLU A 3 32.46 2.51 -0.23
N LEU A 4 32.69 1.24 -0.56
CA LEU A 4 31.67 0.33 -1.10
C LEU A 4 31.33 -0.73 -0.05
N LEU A 5 30.04 -0.99 0.13
CA LEU A 5 29.53 -1.98 1.08
C LEU A 5 29.07 -3.22 0.33
N TYR A 6 29.48 -4.39 0.84
CA TYR A 6 29.13 -5.68 0.27
C TYR A 6 28.59 -6.60 1.36
N LEU A 7 27.46 -7.25 1.09
CA LEU A 7 27.01 -8.37 1.89
C LEU A 7 27.91 -9.58 1.56
N LYS A 8 28.61 -10.13 2.54
CA LYS A 8 29.54 -11.25 2.34
C LYS A 8 28.90 -12.62 2.47
N ASP A 9 27.75 -12.69 3.14
CA ASP A 9 27.03 -13.93 3.37
C ASP A 9 26.13 -14.26 2.17
N ASP A 10 26.54 -15.26 1.39
CA ASP A 10 25.81 -15.67 0.19
C ASP A 10 24.52 -16.43 0.52
N GLN A 11 24.46 -17.13 1.65
CA GLN A 11 23.21 -17.78 2.09
C GLN A 11 22.17 -16.73 2.49
N LEU A 12 22.60 -15.67 3.17
CA LEU A 12 21.72 -14.56 3.53
C LEU A 12 21.23 -13.81 2.28
N LYS A 13 22.07 -13.61 1.26
CA LYS A 13 21.64 -13.03 -0.02
C LYS A 13 20.54 -13.87 -0.67
N GLU A 14 20.76 -15.17 -0.80
CA GLU A 14 19.81 -16.09 -1.43
C GLU A 14 18.48 -16.10 -0.64
N PHE A 15 18.55 -16.07 0.68
CA PHE A 15 17.37 -16.01 1.53
C PHE A 15 16.56 -14.71 1.34
N ILE A 16 17.24 -13.55 1.33
CA ILE A 16 16.60 -12.26 1.08
C ILE A 16 15.95 -12.24 -0.30
N GLU A 17 16.62 -12.78 -1.33
CA GLU A 17 16.09 -12.86 -2.68
C GLU A 17 14.85 -13.75 -2.75
N LYS A 18 14.87 -14.93 -2.12
CA LYS A 18 13.71 -15.83 -2.05
C LYS A 18 12.51 -15.18 -1.37
N ILE A 19 12.72 -14.46 -0.27
CA ILE A 19 11.66 -13.69 0.40
C ILE A 19 11.11 -12.62 -0.56
N PHE A 20 11.99 -11.89 -1.24
CA PHE A 20 11.59 -10.83 -2.15
C PHE A 20 10.75 -11.36 -3.31
N ILE A 21 11.20 -12.43 -3.97
CA ILE A 21 10.47 -13.07 -5.07
C ILE A 21 9.12 -13.57 -4.56
N SER A 22 9.10 -14.30 -3.44
CA SER A 22 7.86 -14.85 -2.88
C SER A 22 6.84 -13.74 -2.58
N TYR A 23 7.29 -12.65 -1.95
CA TYR A 23 6.43 -11.50 -1.67
C TYR A 23 5.90 -10.88 -2.97
N ARG A 24 6.75 -10.67 -3.98
CA ARG A 24 6.35 -10.09 -5.27
C ARG A 24 5.30 -10.95 -5.98
N GLU A 25 5.56 -12.25 -6.10
CA GLU A 25 4.65 -13.17 -6.78
C GLU A 25 3.31 -13.28 -6.06
N THR A 26 3.30 -13.28 -4.72
CA THR A 26 2.08 -13.34 -3.90
C THR A 26 1.08 -12.21 -4.23
N PHE A 27 1.57 -11.01 -4.53
CA PHE A 27 0.71 -9.86 -4.84
C PHE A 27 0.57 -9.57 -6.33
N PHE A 28 1.16 -10.38 -7.22
CA PHE A 28 1.21 -10.09 -8.65
C PHE A 28 -0.18 -10.08 -9.30
N ASP A 29 -1.02 -11.06 -9.00
CA ASP A 29 -2.37 -11.13 -9.58
C ASP A 29 -3.29 -10.02 -9.07
N ALA A 30 -3.22 -9.70 -7.79
CA ALA A 30 -3.94 -8.55 -7.23
C ALA A 30 -3.52 -7.26 -7.92
N LYS A 31 -2.21 -7.07 -8.19
CA LYS A 31 -1.71 -5.91 -8.92
C LYS A 31 -2.30 -5.82 -10.33
N LYS A 32 -2.34 -6.93 -11.09
CA LYS A 32 -2.96 -6.94 -12.43
C LYS A 32 -4.42 -6.48 -12.41
N ILE A 33 -5.18 -6.87 -11.39
CA ILE A 33 -6.58 -6.45 -11.24
C ILE A 33 -6.65 -4.96 -10.93
N LEU A 34 -5.85 -4.47 -9.98
CA LEU A 34 -5.82 -3.05 -9.59
C LEU A 34 -5.41 -2.14 -10.77
N ASP A 35 -4.47 -2.59 -11.61
CA ASP A 35 -4.01 -1.86 -12.80
C ASP A 35 -5.17 -1.60 -13.79
N LYS A 36 -6.18 -2.49 -13.88
CA LYS A 36 -7.37 -2.28 -14.73
C LYS A 36 -8.20 -1.07 -14.29
N TYR A 37 -8.11 -0.68 -13.03
CA TYR A 37 -8.83 0.47 -12.45
C TYR A 37 -7.92 1.68 -12.25
N SER A 38 -6.69 1.67 -12.80
CA SER A 38 -5.67 2.72 -12.58
C SER A 38 -5.35 2.99 -11.10
N ILE A 39 -5.44 1.96 -10.24
CA ILE A 39 -5.12 2.06 -8.81
C ILE A 39 -4.03 1.06 -8.43
N GLY A 40 -3.41 1.28 -7.26
CA GLY A 40 -2.30 0.45 -6.78
C GLY A 40 -2.52 -0.13 -5.39
N ILE A 41 -1.48 -0.75 -4.85
CA ILE A 41 -1.48 -1.41 -3.53
C ILE A 41 -1.88 -0.44 -2.40
N ALA A 42 -1.52 0.85 -2.51
CA ALA A 42 -1.90 1.87 -1.54
C ALA A 42 -3.43 2.04 -1.47
N HIS A 43 -4.09 2.09 -2.63
CA HIS A 43 -5.55 2.13 -2.74
C HIS A 43 -6.19 0.86 -2.18
N HIS A 44 -5.65 -0.31 -2.53
CA HIS A 44 -6.13 -1.59 -2.00
C HIS A 44 -6.10 -1.63 -0.47
N LYS A 45 -5.00 -1.18 0.17
CA LYS A 45 -4.89 -1.09 1.63
C LYS A 45 -5.93 -0.16 2.24
N VAL A 46 -6.23 0.98 1.61
CA VAL A 46 -7.27 1.90 2.09
C VAL A 46 -8.65 1.27 1.95
N ILE A 47 -8.98 0.69 0.80
CA ILE A 47 -10.27 -0.01 0.58
C ILE A 47 -10.46 -1.13 1.60
N HIS A 48 -9.44 -1.95 1.84
CA HIS A 48 -9.50 -3.03 2.82
C HIS A 48 -9.76 -2.53 4.25
N LEU A 49 -9.16 -1.42 4.65
CA LEU A 49 -9.45 -0.83 5.97
C LEU A 49 -10.85 -0.24 6.03
N LEU A 50 -11.31 0.43 4.96
CA LEU A 50 -12.67 0.97 4.90
C LEU A 50 -13.72 -0.14 4.92
N SER A 51 -13.46 -1.30 4.31
CA SER A 51 -14.40 -2.43 4.29
C SER A 51 -14.51 -3.15 5.65
N ILE A 52 -13.48 -3.06 6.50
CA ILE A 52 -13.48 -3.68 7.83
C ILE A 52 -13.98 -2.70 8.90
N TYR A 53 -13.66 -1.41 8.76
CA TYR A 53 -13.94 -0.40 9.78
C TYR A 53 -14.91 0.65 9.23
N GLU A 54 -16.21 0.37 9.32
CA GLU A 54 -17.25 1.32 8.92
C GLU A 54 -17.12 2.65 9.69
N GLY A 55 -17.21 3.77 8.97
CA GLY A 55 -17.08 5.11 9.56
C GLY A 55 -15.69 5.45 10.10
N ILE A 56 -14.61 4.73 9.73
CA ILE A 56 -13.27 5.03 10.22
C ILE A 56 -12.80 6.45 9.85
N THR A 57 -12.28 7.16 10.83
CA THR A 57 -11.77 8.52 10.65
C THR A 57 -10.44 8.54 9.89
N ILE A 58 -10.13 9.66 9.22
CA ILE A 58 -8.85 9.89 8.55
C ILE A 58 -7.67 9.73 9.53
N SER A 59 -7.80 10.22 10.77
CA SER A 59 -6.74 10.10 11.79
C SER A 59 -6.45 8.64 12.17
N LYS A 60 -7.49 7.80 12.28
CA LYS A 60 -7.34 6.35 12.53
C LYS A 60 -6.73 5.63 11.33
N LEU A 61 -7.10 6.00 10.10
CA LEU A 61 -6.47 5.48 8.88
C LEU A 61 -4.98 5.79 8.83
N LEU A 62 -4.57 7.05 9.11
CA LEU A 62 -3.16 7.44 9.17
C LEU A 62 -2.37 6.59 10.18
N LYS A 63 -2.93 6.40 11.38
CA LYS A 63 -2.29 5.60 12.45
C LYS A 63 -2.14 4.14 12.05
N LYS A 64 -3.16 3.53 11.44
CA LYS A 64 -3.13 2.12 10.99
C LYS A 64 -2.17 1.91 9.82
N LEU A 65 -2.16 2.82 8.85
CA LEU A 65 -1.35 2.70 7.63
C LEU A 65 0.10 3.17 7.83
N LYS A 66 0.38 3.97 8.85
CA LYS A 66 1.71 4.59 9.10
C LYS A 66 2.23 5.34 7.88
N VAL A 67 1.37 6.14 7.25
CA VAL A 67 1.68 6.96 6.07
C VAL A 67 1.50 8.45 6.34
N THR A 68 2.00 9.31 5.46
CA THR A 68 1.81 10.75 5.55
C THR A 68 0.38 11.16 5.16
N LYS A 69 -0.08 12.29 5.71
CA LYS A 69 -1.38 12.90 5.34
C LYS A 69 -1.47 13.20 3.85
N GLN A 70 -0.39 13.67 3.24
CA GLN A 70 -0.33 13.94 1.79
C GLN A 70 -0.52 12.66 0.97
N SER A 71 0.17 11.57 1.34
CA SER A 71 0.03 10.28 0.64
C SER A 71 -1.39 9.74 0.77
N LEU A 72 -1.98 9.78 1.97
CA LEU A 72 -3.35 9.31 2.18
C LEU A 72 -4.37 10.16 1.41
N ASN A 73 -4.21 11.49 1.43
CA ASN A 73 -5.13 12.39 0.71
C ASN A 73 -5.12 12.15 -0.80
N ARG A 74 -3.97 11.82 -1.40
CA ARG A 74 -3.91 11.45 -2.82
C ARG A 74 -4.75 10.20 -3.09
N VAL A 75 -4.55 9.15 -2.29
CA VAL A 75 -5.30 7.89 -2.42
C VAL A 75 -6.80 8.10 -2.25
N LEU A 76 -7.21 8.86 -1.22
CA LEU A 76 -8.63 9.14 -0.99
C LEU A 76 -9.26 9.91 -2.15
N LYS A 77 -8.56 10.90 -2.72
CA LYS A 77 -9.04 11.64 -3.89
C LYS A 77 -9.25 10.73 -5.09
N ASP A 78 -8.30 9.83 -5.37
CA ASP A 78 -8.41 8.88 -6.47
C ASP A 78 -9.61 7.94 -6.28
N LEU A 79 -9.80 7.43 -5.06
CA LEU A 79 -10.92 6.53 -4.73
C LEU A 79 -12.28 7.22 -4.78
N ILE A 80 -12.37 8.49 -4.38
CA ILE A 80 -13.60 9.30 -4.53
C ILE A 80 -13.90 9.54 -6.02
N LYS A 81 -12.87 9.84 -6.83
CA LYS A 81 -13.02 10.04 -8.28
C LYS A 81 -13.51 8.76 -8.99
N LEU A 82 -13.11 7.60 -8.48
CA LEU A 82 -13.58 6.29 -8.96
C LEU A 82 -14.96 5.90 -8.39
N GLU A 83 -15.60 6.77 -7.61
CA GLU A 83 -16.87 6.53 -6.93
C GLU A 83 -16.86 5.29 -6.00
N ALA A 84 -15.67 4.80 -5.64
CA ALA A 84 -15.50 3.60 -4.82
C ALA A 84 -15.76 3.86 -3.34
N ILE A 85 -15.59 5.12 -2.90
CA ILE A 85 -15.79 5.53 -1.51
C ILE A 85 -16.50 6.89 -1.45
N LYS A 86 -17.16 7.17 -0.32
CA LYS A 86 -17.76 8.46 -0.03
C LYS A 86 -17.14 9.05 1.22
N PHE A 87 -16.94 10.36 1.24
CA PHE A 87 -16.49 11.09 2.41
C PHE A 87 -17.63 11.97 2.93
N LYS A 88 -18.03 11.77 4.18
CA LYS A 88 -19.00 12.61 4.89
C LYS A 88 -18.26 13.34 6.02
N LYS A 89 -18.47 14.64 6.14
CA LYS A 89 -18.08 15.38 7.35
C LYS A 89 -19.14 15.11 8.41
N ASP A 90 -18.72 14.88 9.66
CA ASP A 90 -19.67 14.99 10.77
C ASP A 90 -20.28 16.39 10.74
N GLU A 91 -21.60 16.44 10.81
CA GLU A 91 -22.37 17.68 11.03
C GLU A 91 -22.21 18.14 12.48
#